data_AF-A0A3N5I3H8-F1
#
_entry.id   AF-A0A3N5I3H8-F1
#
_cell.length_a   1.000
_cell.length_b   1.000
_cell.length_c   1.000
_cell.angle_alpha   90.00
_cell.angle_beta   90.00
_cell.angle_gamma   90.00
#
_symmetry.space_group_name_H-M   'P 1'
#
loop_
_entity.id
_entity.type
_entity.pdbx_description
1 polymer ?
#
loop_
_entity_poly.entity_id
_entity_poly.type
_entity_poly.pdbx_seq_one_letter_code
_entity_poly.pdbx_strand_id
1 'polypeptide(L)'
;RWHPVTSNTTLFDDANPERVRKFFDAMMELGVEGMMISPGYSYQKAPDQQHFLKRERTQELFSRILGNPKKGWQFNQSPLFLDFLMGRREYDCTPWGNPTYNVFGWQKPCYLLQEGYAKTFRELMESTEWDHYGTGRNEKCADCMVHCGYEPSAVEDTFGTLSGFGRTVKLTMLPTSR
;
A
#
# COMPACT_ATOMS: atom_id res chain seq x y z
N ARG A 1 -19.51 19.02 -15.10
CA ARG A 1 -18.82 17.72 -15.05
C ARG A 1 -18.48 17.47 -13.59
N TRP A 2 -19.02 16.43 -12.98
CA TRP A 2 -18.63 16.04 -11.62
C TRP A 2 -17.28 15.30 -11.70
N HIS A 3 -16.33 15.68 -10.86
CA HIS A 3 -15.02 15.03 -10.76
C HIS A 3 -15.08 14.01 -9.62
N PRO A 4 -14.60 12.78 -9.81
CA PRO A 4 -14.52 11.81 -8.71
C PRO A 4 -13.52 12.30 -7.65
N VAL A 5 -13.89 12.17 -6.38
CA VAL A 5 -13.09 12.56 -5.21
C VAL A 5 -12.70 11.29 -4.45
N THR A 6 -11.41 11.14 -4.17
CA THR A 6 -10.88 10.02 -3.40
C THR A 6 -9.96 10.51 -2.31
N SER A 7 -9.92 9.80 -1.18
CA SER A 7 -9.00 10.12 -0.09
C SER A 7 -7.73 9.28 -0.17
N ASN A 8 -6.60 9.85 0.20
CA ASN A 8 -5.35 9.13 0.42
C ASN A 8 -4.91 9.39 1.87
N THR A 9 -4.83 8.32 2.68
CA THR A 9 -4.62 8.40 4.12
C THR A 9 -3.38 7.61 4.51
N THR A 10 -2.40 8.29 5.09
CA THR A 10 -1.23 7.66 5.72
C THR A 10 -1.48 7.48 7.20
N LEU A 11 -1.25 6.27 7.73
CA LEU A 11 -1.46 5.92 9.14
C LEU A 11 -0.13 5.62 9.83
N PHE A 12 0.15 6.30 10.93
CA PHE A 12 1.36 6.14 11.77
C PHE A 12 1.08 5.27 13.00
N ASP A 13 2.10 5.04 13.83
CA ASP A 13 2.05 4.05 14.92
C ASP A 13 1.08 4.40 16.06
N ASP A 14 0.76 5.67 16.22
CA ASP A 14 -0.16 6.22 17.21
C ASP A 14 -1.60 6.35 16.68
N ALA A 15 -1.87 5.94 15.45
CA ALA A 15 -3.19 6.02 14.85
C ALA A 15 -4.21 5.22 15.68
N ASN A 16 -5.25 5.90 16.16
CA ASN A 16 -6.31 5.26 16.93
C ASN A 16 -7.31 4.54 16.00
N PRO A 17 -7.47 3.20 16.09
CA PRO A 17 -8.33 2.44 15.18
C PRO A 17 -9.78 2.94 15.12
N GLU A 18 -10.37 3.27 16.27
CA GLU A 18 -11.76 3.74 16.34
C GLU A 18 -11.95 5.10 15.65
N ARG A 19 -10.97 6.00 15.78
CA ARG A 19 -10.99 7.29 15.07
C ARG A 19 -10.87 7.09 13.56
N VAL A 20 -10.02 6.16 13.12
CA VAL A 20 -9.88 5.83 11.69
C VAL A 20 -11.18 5.25 11.12
N ARG A 21 -11.85 4.35 11.86
CA ARG A 21 -13.14 3.78 11.45
C ARG A 21 -14.24 4.85 11.36
N LYS A 22 -14.29 5.79 12.31
CA LYS A 22 -15.19 6.96 12.24
C LYS A 22 -14.86 7.87 11.05
N PHE A 23 -13.59 8.02 10.72
CA PHE A 23 -13.18 8.74 9.51
C PHE A 23 -13.70 8.05 8.24
N PHE A 24 -13.61 6.72 8.14
CA PHE A 24 -14.20 5.98 7.01
C PHE A 24 -15.70 6.21 6.89
N ASP A 25 -16.43 6.18 8.01
CA ASP A 25 -17.86 6.50 8.02
C ASP A 25 -18.13 7.90 7.47
N ALA A 26 -17.39 8.90 7.93
CA ALA A 26 -17.54 10.28 7.48
C ALA A 26 -17.21 10.46 5.99
N MET A 27 -16.20 9.76 5.46
CA MET A 27 -15.86 9.81 4.03
C MET A 27 -16.99 9.25 3.17
N MET A 28 -17.61 8.14 3.60
CA MET A 28 -18.75 7.57 2.89
C MET A 28 -19.99 8.47 2.99
N GLU A 29 -20.24 9.11 4.13
CA GLU A 29 -21.33 10.08 4.30
C GLU A 29 -21.17 11.31 3.41
N LEU A 30 -19.93 11.79 3.23
CA LEU A 30 -19.61 12.89 2.32
C LEU A 30 -19.73 12.53 0.83
N GLY A 31 -19.90 11.25 0.50
CA GLY A 31 -20.00 10.78 -0.88
C GLY A 31 -18.67 10.64 -1.61
N VAL A 32 -17.55 10.50 -0.87
CA VAL A 32 -16.24 10.17 -1.46
C VAL A 32 -16.34 8.80 -2.13
N GLU A 33 -15.95 8.70 -3.40
CA GLU A 33 -16.15 7.48 -4.20
C GLU A 33 -15.23 6.33 -3.79
N GLY A 34 -14.12 6.63 -3.11
CA GLY A 34 -13.27 5.60 -2.54
C GLY A 34 -12.10 6.14 -1.73
N MET A 35 -11.57 5.29 -0.87
CA MET A 35 -10.46 5.62 0.03
C MET A 35 -9.23 4.79 -0.30
N MET A 36 -8.05 5.37 -0.07
CA MET A 36 -6.78 4.67 -0.06
C MET A 36 -6.15 4.84 1.31
N ILE A 37 -5.65 3.74 1.87
CA ILE A 37 -4.95 3.72 3.15
C ILE A 37 -3.59 3.07 2.98
N SER A 38 -2.59 3.60 3.68
CA SER A 38 -1.24 3.07 3.64
C SER A 38 -0.57 3.31 4.99
N PRO A 39 0.24 2.36 5.50
CA PRO A 39 1.10 2.64 6.63
C PRO A 39 2.10 3.74 6.28
N GLY A 40 2.43 4.56 7.27
CA GLY A 40 3.61 5.42 7.22
C GLY A 40 4.86 4.56 7.14
N TYR A 41 5.81 4.96 6.31
CA TYR A 41 7.06 4.25 6.11
C TYR A 41 8.25 5.10 6.51
N SER A 42 9.13 4.54 7.34
CA SER A 42 10.41 5.13 7.68
C SER A 42 11.39 4.91 6.55
N TYR A 43 11.64 5.96 5.78
CA TYR A 43 12.85 6.01 4.96
C TYR A 43 13.87 6.87 5.69
N GLN A 44 15.17 6.64 5.45
CA GLN A 44 16.26 7.33 6.15
C GLN A 44 16.20 8.87 6.09
N LYS A 45 15.43 9.44 5.16
CA LYS A 45 15.25 10.89 5.02
C LYS A 45 13.98 11.42 5.72
N ALA A 46 13.18 10.57 6.35
CA ALA A 46 12.02 11.00 7.11
C ALA A 46 12.47 11.69 8.42
N PRO A 47 11.96 12.90 8.72
CA PRO A 47 12.44 13.73 9.83
C PRO A 47 12.08 13.19 11.22
N ASP A 48 11.05 12.36 11.33
CA ASP A 48 10.61 11.77 12.59
C ASP A 48 10.91 10.28 12.59
N GLN A 49 11.98 9.87 13.28
CA GLN A 49 12.44 8.48 13.38
C GLN A 49 11.82 7.71 14.56
N GLN A 50 11.07 8.37 15.45
CA GLN A 50 10.66 7.79 16.74
C GLN A 50 9.28 7.11 16.71
N HIS A 51 8.45 7.41 15.71
CA HIS A 51 7.04 6.99 15.61
C HIS A 51 6.78 5.91 14.54
N PHE A 52 7.76 5.04 14.27
CA PHE A 52 7.64 4.11 13.16
C PHE A 52 7.14 2.72 13.54
N LEU A 53 6.12 2.29 12.78
CA LEU A 53 5.57 0.96 12.84
C LEU A 53 6.60 -0.04 12.31
N LYS A 54 7.15 -0.88 13.20
CA LYS A 54 7.65 -2.19 12.79
C LYS A 54 6.54 -2.93 12.05
N ARG A 55 6.89 -3.75 11.07
CA ARG A 55 5.93 -4.51 10.25
C ARG A 55 4.82 -5.19 11.05
N GLU A 56 5.16 -5.82 12.18
CA GLU A 56 4.21 -6.48 13.10
C GLU A 56 3.20 -5.50 13.71
N ARG A 57 3.65 -4.31 14.13
CA ARG A 57 2.76 -3.27 14.67
C ARG A 57 1.83 -2.73 13.59
N THR A 58 2.31 -2.59 12.36
CA THR A 58 1.46 -2.22 11.21
C THR A 58 0.34 -3.25 11.06
N GLN A 59 0.68 -4.53 11.05
CA GLN A 59 -0.30 -5.61 10.91
C GLN A 59 -1.34 -5.59 12.03
N GLU A 60 -0.90 -5.38 13.28
CA GLU A 60 -1.80 -5.25 14.42
C GLU A 60 -2.75 -4.05 14.27
N LEU A 61 -2.23 -2.87 13.91
CA LEU A 61 -3.01 -1.66 13.69
C LEU A 61 -4.07 -1.86 12.60
N PHE A 62 -3.66 -2.34 11.42
CA PHE A 62 -4.57 -2.54 10.30
C PHE A 62 -5.56 -3.68 10.55
N SER A 63 -5.18 -4.72 11.29
CA SER A 63 -6.11 -5.76 11.74
C SER A 63 -7.23 -5.20 12.64
N ARG A 64 -6.90 -4.28 13.56
CA ARG A 64 -7.89 -3.58 14.39
C ARG A 64 -8.77 -2.62 13.56
N ILE A 65 -8.21 -1.94 12.56
CA ILE A 65 -8.93 -0.99 11.71
C ILE A 65 -9.87 -1.71 10.74
N LEU A 66 -9.39 -2.74 10.05
CA LEU A 66 -10.08 -3.41 8.95
C LEU A 66 -10.81 -4.69 9.39
N GLY A 67 -10.62 -5.14 10.63
CA GLY A 67 -11.37 -6.25 11.20
C GLY A 67 -12.88 -5.96 11.23
N ASN A 68 -13.68 -6.92 10.74
CA ASN A 68 -15.14 -6.77 10.59
C ASN A 68 -15.53 -5.42 9.95
N PRO A 69 -15.16 -5.18 8.68
CA PRO A 69 -15.38 -3.90 8.02
C PRO A 69 -16.87 -3.70 7.71
N LYS A 70 -17.33 -2.45 7.73
CA LYS A 70 -18.70 -2.14 7.30
C LYS A 70 -18.83 -2.31 5.79
N LYS A 71 -19.93 -2.90 5.33
CA LYS A 71 -20.20 -3.12 3.89
C LYS A 71 -20.22 -1.84 3.05
N GLY A 72 -20.49 -0.69 3.68
CA GLY A 72 -20.53 0.60 2.99
C GLY A 72 -19.16 1.19 2.67
N TRP A 73 -18.08 0.74 3.31
CA TRP A 73 -16.75 1.31 3.07
C TRP A 73 -16.20 0.90 1.70
N GLN A 74 -15.83 1.89 0.91
CA GLN A 74 -15.25 1.71 -0.42
C GLN A 74 -13.76 2.05 -0.40
N PHE A 75 -12.94 1.12 -0.91
CA PHE A 75 -11.50 1.30 -1.05
C PHE A 75 -11.09 1.17 -2.51
N ASN A 76 -10.17 2.03 -2.96
CA ASN A 76 -9.59 1.96 -4.31
C ASN A 76 -8.36 1.05 -4.37
N GLN A 77 -8.28 0.10 -3.44
CA GLN A 77 -7.17 -0.82 -3.28
C GLN A 77 -7.69 -2.25 -3.37
N SER A 78 -6.85 -3.14 -3.87
CA SER A 78 -7.15 -4.55 -4.02
C SER A 78 -7.52 -5.15 -2.67
N PRO A 79 -8.57 -5.98 -2.59
CA PRO A 79 -8.92 -6.66 -1.35
C PRO A 79 -7.74 -7.45 -0.77
N LEU A 80 -6.90 -8.04 -1.63
CA LEU A 80 -5.72 -8.78 -1.22
C LEU A 80 -4.62 -7.89 -0.61
N PHE A 81 -4.49 -6.64 -1.06
CA PHE A 81 -3.58 -5.69 -0.44
C PHE A 81 -4.05 -5.30 0.97
N LEU A 82 -5.36 -5.11 1.16
CA LEU A 82 -5.93 -4.87 2.48
C LEU A 82 -5.72 -6.06 3.43
N ASP A 83 -5.78 -7.30 2.92
CA ASP A 83 -5.44 -8.50 3.69
C ASP A 83 -3.95 -8.58 4.04
N PHE A 84 -3.07 -8.18 3.12
CA PHE A 84 -1.63 -8.03 3.37
C PHE A 84 -1.35 -7.03 4.49
N LEU A 85 -2.03 -5.88 4.49
CA LEU A 85 -1.90 -4.89 5.57
C LEU A 85 -2.31 -5.46 6.93
N MET A 86 -3.27 -6.39 6.98
CA MET A 86 -3.67 -7.08 8.21
C MET A 86 -2.77 -8.27 8.60
N GLY A 87 -1.71 -8.56 7.83
CA GLY A 87 -0.84 -9.72 8.05
C GLY A 87 -1.45 -11.07 7.66
N ARG A 88 -2.53 -11.08 6.86
CA ARG A 88 -3.19 -12.31 6.37
C ARG A 88 -2.59 -12.82 5.06
N ARG A 89 -1.71 -12.03 4.46
CA ARG A 89 -0.97 -12.33 3.24
C ARG A 89 0.46 -11.83 3.39
N GLU A 90 1.36 -12.55 2.76
CA GLU A 90 2.74 -12.14 2.56
C GLU A 90 2.94 -11.93 1.07
N TYR A 91 3.62 -10.85 0.72
CA TYR A 91 3.98 -10.50 -0.64
C TYR A 91 5.42 -10.01 -0.64
N ASP A 92 6.13 -10.33 -1.72
CA ASP A 92 7.37 -9.65 -2.07
C ASP A 92 7.02 -8.28 -2.68
N CYS A 93 7.86 -7.28 -2.42
CA CYS A 93 7.69 -5.97 -3.02
C CYS A 93 7.91 -6.08 -4.54
N THR A 94 7.08 -5.38 -5.30
CA THR A 94 7.23 -5.19 -6.75
C THR A 94 7.69 -3.74 -7.01
N PRO A 95 8.97 -3.40 -6.76
CA PRO A 95 9.46 -2.01 -6.76
C PRO A 95 9.35 -1.32 -8.12
N TRP A 96 9.30 -2.09 -9.21
CA TRP A 96 9.13 -1.61 -10.57
C TRP A 96 7.66 -1.35 -10.96
N GLY A 97 6.70 -1.73 -10.11
CA GLY A 97 5.26 -1.64 -10.41
C GLY A 97 4.69 -0.22 -10.36
N ASN A 98 5.41 0.74 -9.77
CA ASN A 98 5.02 2.15 -9.71
C ASN A 98 6.22 3.09 -9.98
N PRO A 99 6.68 3.16 -11.23
CA PRO A 99 7.83 3.98 -11.62
C PRO A 99 7.49 5.47 -11.50
N THR A 100 8.40 6.25 -10.92
CA THR A 100 8.17 7.68 -10.65
C THR A 100 9.06 8.57 -11.51
N TYR A 101 8.44 9.50 -12.24
CA TYR A 101 9.14 10.57 -12.96
C TYR A 101 8.93 11.89 -12.24
N ASN A 102 10.02 12.62 -12.00
CA ASN A 102 9.97 13.97 -11.43
C ASN A 102 10.92 14.91 -12.18
N VAL A 103 11.10 16.12 -11.66
CA VAL A 103 11.92 17.17 -12.30
C VAL A 103 13.38 16.77 -12.56
N PHE A 104 13.90 15.74 -11.89
CA PHE A 104 15.24 15.20 -12.08
C PHE A 104 15.30 14.00 -13.02
N GLY A 105 14.16 13.47 -13.47
CA GLY A 105 14.05 12.30 -14.34
C GLY A 105 13.30 11.12 -13.70
N TRP A 106 13.54 9.92 -14.22
CA TRP A 106 13.01 8.66 -13.69
C TRP A 106 13.76 8.26 -12.44
N GLN A 107 13.11 8.26 -11.28
CA GLN A 107 13.75 8.00 -10.00
C GLN A 107 13.99 6.51 -9.74
N LYS A 108 15.20 6.18 -9.27
CA LYS A 108 15.63 4.81 -8.93
C LYS A 108 15.63 4.55 -7.42
N PRO A 109 15.39 3.29 -6.99
CA PRO A 109 14.52 2.32 -7.66
C PRO A 109 13.04 2.73 -7.56
N CYS A 110 12.66 3.49 -6.52
CA CYS A 110 11.30 3.91 -6.24
C CYS A 110 11.27 5.32 -5.64
N TYR A 111 10.08 5.91 -5.52
CA TYR A 111 9.95 7.29 -5.05
C TYR A 111 10.41 7.52 -3.60
N LEU A 112 10.47 6.45 -2.77
CA LEU A 112 10.86 6.54 -1.36
C LEU A 112 12.38 6.48 -1.15
N LEU A 113 13.07 5.58 -1.85
CA LEU A 113 14.51 5.37 -1.63
C LEU A 113 15.36 6.44 -2.33
N GLN A 114 14.99 6.84 -3.55
CA GLN A 114 15.65 7.94 -4.28
C GLN A 114 17.18 7.81 -4.30
N GLU A 115 17.69 6.73 -4.87
CA GLU A 115 19.13 6.42 -4.93
C GLU A 115 19.78 6.92 -6.23
N GLY A 116 18.99 7.41 -7.17
CA GLY A 116 19.49 8.00 -8.40
C GLY A 116 18.37 8.32 -9.38
N TYR A 117 18.76 8.70 -10.59
CA TYR A 117 17.86 9.04 -11.68
C TYR A 117 18.31 8.43 -13.00
N ALA A 118 17.35 8.11 -13.86
CA ALA A 118 17.52 7.73 -15.25
C ALA A 118 16.86 8.77 -16.17
N LYS A 119 17.42 8.98 -17.36
CA LYS A 119 16.89 9.94 -18.34
C LYS A 119 15.68 9.39 -19.08
N THR A 120 15.64 8.07 -19.29
CA THR A 120 14.56 7.41 -20.01
C THR A 120 13.95 6.27 -19.18
N PHE A 121 12.71 5.91 -19.49
CA PHE A 121 12.05 4.78 -18.85
C PHE A 121 12.79 3.47 -19.12
N ARG A 122 13.31 3.29 -20.35
CA ARG A 122 14.14 2.12 -20.70
C ARG A 122 15.36 2.02 -19.80
N GLU A 123 16.09 3.13 -19.64
CA GLU A 123 17.25 3.18 -18.75
C GLU A 123 16.87 2.84 -17.31
N LEU A 124 15.75 3.36 -16.79
CA LEU A 124 15.24 3.00 -15.45
C LEU A 124 15.07 1.47 -15.34
N MET A 125 14.40 0.85 -16.31
CA MET A 125 14.08 -0.57 -16.26
C MET A 125 15.31 -1.47 -16.41
N GLU A 126 16.24 -1.12 -17.30
CA GLU A 126 17.40 -1.97 -17.64
C GLU A 126 18.61 -1.77 -16.71
N SER A 127 18.78 -0.59 -16.12
CA SER A 127 19.97 -0.26 -15.31
C SER A 127 19.72 -0.21 -13.80
N THR A 128 18.51 -0.56 -13.36
CA THR A 128 18.19 -0.68 -11.93
C THR A 128 18.26 -2.15 -11.53
N GLU A 129 19.09 -2.46 -10.54
CA GLU A 129 19.22 -3.80 -9.95
C GLU A 129 17.98 -4.12 -9.08
N TRP A 130 16.84 -4.38 -9.70
CA TRP A 130 15.55 -4.55 -9.02
C TRP A 130 15.55 -5.63 -7.94
N ASP A 131 16.31 -6.70 -8.17
CA ASP A 131 16.41 -7.84 -7.26
C ASP A 131 17.05 -7.49 -5.90
N HIS A 132 17.78 -6.36 -5.82
CA HIS A 132 18.35 -5.86 -4.57
C HIS A 132 17.36 -5.10 -3.68
N TYR A 133 16.07 -5.00 -4.06
CA TYR A 133 15.08 -4.23 -3.32
C TYR A 133 13.87 -5.07 -2.88
N GLY A 134 13.26 -4.66 -1.77
CA GLY A 134 12.16 -5.36 -1.12
C GLY A 134 12.52 -5.90 0.26
N THR A 135 11.51 -6.26 1.04
CA THR A 135 11.68 -6.88 2.36
C THR A 135 12.53 -8.15 2.24
N GLY A 136 13.47 -8.33 3.17
CA GLY A 136 14.41 -9.47 3.16
C GLY A 136 15.57 -9.34 2.17
N ARG A 137 15.55 -8.37 1.25
CA ARG A 137 16.62 -8.13 0.26
C ARG A 137 17.38 -6.83 0.51
N ASN A 138 16.70 -5.80 1.01
CA ASN A 138 17.29 -4.51 1.33
C ASN A 138 16.95 -4.09 2.76
N GLU A 139 17.95 -3.74 3.56
CA GLU A 139 17.75 -3.27 4.94
C GLU A 139 16.84 -2.04 5.00
N LYS A 140 16.93 -1.14 4.01
CA LYS A 140 16.07 0.05 3.97
C LYS A 140 14.61 -0.33 3.80
N CYS A 141 14.30 -1.48 3.19
CA CYS A 141 12.95 -1.99 2.91
C CYS A 141 12.38 -2.93 3.98
N ALA A 142 13.10 -3.18 5.08
CA ALA A 142 12.76 -4.22 6.05
C ALA A 142 11.30 -4.12 6.56
N ASP A 143 10.86 -2.91 6.91
CA ASP A 143 9.52 -2.64 7.43
C ASP A 143 8.52 -2.09 6.39
N CYS A 144 8.88 -2.13 5.10
CA CYS A 144 8.05 -1.56 4.05
C CYS A 144 6.72 -2.32 3.87
N MET A 145 5.61 -1.60 3.89
CA MET A 145 4.26 -2.13 3.59
C MET A 145 3.42 -1.17 2.75
N VAL A 146 4.06 -0.19 2.10
CA VAL A 146 3.33 0.87 1.38
C VAL A 146 2.71 0.35 0.07
N HIS A 147 1.53 0.87 -0.22
CA HIS A 147 0.74 0.46 -1.40
C HIS A 147 1.54 0.55 -2.72
N CYS A 148 2.42 1.52 -2.91
CA CYS A 148 3.13 1.66 -4.19
C CYS A 148 4.03 0.48 -4.58
N GLY A 149 4.50 -0.30 -3.60
CA GLY A 149 5.33 -1.49 -3.83
C GLY A 149 4.55 -2.80 -3.76
N TYR A 150 3.49 -2.86 -2.94
CA TYR A 150 2.77 -4.10 -2.64
C TYR A 150 1.38 -4.21 -3.26
N GLU A 151 0.77 -3.09 -3.67
CA GLU A 151 -0.46 -3.11 -4.47
C GLU A 151 -0.21 -3.82 -5.81
N PRO A 152 0.89 -3.56 -6.56
CA PRO A 152 1.17 -4.32 -7.79
C PRO A 152 1.31 -5.83 -7.53
N SER A 153 1.93 -6.24 -6.42
CA SER A 153 2.05 -7.65 -6.03
C SER A 153 0.69 -8.27 -5.71
N ALA A 154 -0.20 -7.53 -5.03
CA ALA A 154 -1.56 -7.97 -4.77
C ALA A 154 -2.41 -8.07 -6.05
N VAL A 155 -2.20 -7.17 -7.01
CA VAL A 155 -2.82 -7.24 -8.34
C VAL A 155 -2.31 -8.45 -9.11
N GLU A 156 -1.00 -8.74 -9.06
CA GLU A 156 -0.41 -9.93 -9.66
C GLU A 156 -0.97 -11.23 -9.05
N ASP A 157 -1.15 -11.33 -7.73
CA ASP A 157 -1.83 -12.48 -7.11
C ASP A 157 -3.29 -12.60 -7.59
N THR A 158 -3.98 -11.45 -7.67
CA THR A 158 -5.38 -11.39 -8.11
C THR A 158 -5.58 -11.98 -9.51
N PHE A 159 -4.72 -11.63 -10.47
CA PHE A 159 -4.91 -12.01 -11.88
C PHE A 159 -3.98 -13.14 -12.33
N GLY A 160 -2.92 -13.44 -11.60
CA GLY A 160 -1.93 -14.47 -11.93
C GLY A 160 -2.37 -15.87 -11.54
N THR A 161 -3.36 -16.03 -10.65
CA THR A 161 -3.85 -17.35 -10.22
C THR A 161 -5.38 -17.42 -10.13
N LEU A 162 -5.96 -18.58 -10.47
CA LEU A 162 -7.40 -18.83 -10.28
C LEU A 162 -7.82 -18.71 -8.82
N SER A 163 -6.94 -19.12 -7.89
CA SER A 163 -7.20 -19.02 -6.45
C SER A 163 -7.17 -17.57 -5.97
N GLY A 164 -6.28 -16.72 -6.49
CA GLY A 164 -6.21 -15.29 -6.21
C GLY A 164 -7.42 -14.53 -6.73
N PHE A 165 -7.85 -14.86 -7.94
CA PHE A 165 -9.08 -14.30 -8.51
C PHE A 165 -10.31 -14.69 -7.67
N GLY A 166 -10.46 -15.98 -7.36
CA GLY A 166 -11.58 -16.46 -6.53
C GLY A 166 -11.61 -15.84 -5.13
N ARG A 167 -10.45 -15.66 -4.49
CA ARG A 167 -10.32 -14.93 -3.22
C ARG A 167 -10.78 -13.48 -3.36
N THR A 168 -10.31 -12.79 -4.40
CA THR A 168 -10.69 -11.39 -4.65
C THR A 168 -12.19 -11.24 -4.84
N VAL A 169 -12.82 -12.09 -5.67
CA VAL A 169 -14.28 -12.08 -5.86
C VAL A 169 -15.02 -12.27 -4.53
N LYS A 170 -14.60 -13.27 -3.72
CA LYS A 170 -15.20 -13.51 -2.40
C LYS A 170 -15.09 -12.27 -1.50
N LEU A 171 -13.93 -11.64 -1.43
CA LEU A 171 -13.69 -10.49 -0.56
C LEU A 171 -14.39 -9.21 -1.04
N THR A 172 -14.54 -9.03 -2.35
CA THR A 172 -15.30 -7.92 -2.94
C THR A 172 -16.80 -8.07 -2.67
N MET A 173 -17.35 -9.28 -2.81
CA MET A 173 -18.78 -9.53 -2.58
C MET A 173 -19.14 -9.63 -1.09
N LEU A 174 -18.23 -10.15 -0.27
CA LEU A 174 -18.42 -10.34 1.17
C LEU A 174 -17.21 -9.77 1.94
N PRO A 175 -17.09 -8.43 2.05
CA PRO A 175 -15.96 -7.80 2.75
C PRO A 175 -15.86 -8.19 4.23
N THR A 176 -16.98 -8.59 4.85
CA THR A 176 -17.02 -9.09 6.23
C THR A 176 -16.46 -10.50 6.39
N SER A 177 -16.19 -11.21 5.30
CA SER A 177 -15.67 -12.59 5.30
C SER A 177 -14.14 -12.68 5.23
N ARG A 178 -13.47 -11.54 5.36
CA ARG A 178 -12.00 -11.45 5.43
C ARG A 178 -11.46 -12.27 6.58
#